data_AF-A0A918A8P6-F1
#
_entry.id   AF-A0A918A8P6-F1
#
_cell.length_a   1.000
_cell.length_b   1.000
_cell.length_c   1.000
_cell.angle_alpha   90.00
_cell.angle_beta   90.00
_cell.angle_gamma   90.00
#
_symmetry.space_group_name_H-M   'P 1'
#
loop_
_entity.id
_entity.type
_entity.pdbx_description
1 polymer ?
#
loop_
_entity_poly.entity_id
_entity_poly.type
_entity_poly.pdbx_seq_one_letter_code
_entity_poly.pdbx_strand_id
1 'polypeptide(L)'
;MIDSLPELPTEQSDPRYSQIDQLPTGEIVKLMNEADASVPAAVALAVPAITGAIEAIAARMLKGGRLLYVGAGTSGRLAVLDASECPPTFGTDPELVQGVIAGGPDALTRSVEGAEDDAEAGAAALAGLDVGPLDSVVGVSASGRAPFVLGALAEATRRAALTVSLSCNDGAPLSAAAEHPIEVVVGPEVVTGSTRLKAGTAQKLVLNMISTVSMVRLGRTYGNQMIEMSAMNTKLAGRAVRMVSDIAGVGREVAAEALDAAGGQAKVAVLMIQHSLDAEQARALLHSHGERLSDALSG
;
A
#
# COMPACT_ATOMS: atom_id res chain seq x y z
N MET A 1 26.41 -14.33 21.09
CA MET A 1 25.49 -15.39 21.55
C MET A 1 24.67 -15.80 20.34
N ILE A 2 24.63 -17.09 20.00
CA ILE A 2 23.70 -17.58 18.98
C ILE A 2 22.36 -17.64 19.67
N ASP A 3 21.45 -16.73 19.33
CA ASP A 3 20.12 -16.70 19.90
C ASP A 3 19.36 -17.93 19.39
N SER A 4 19.06 -18.87 20.28
CA SER A 4 18.29 -20.08 19.94
C SER A 4 16.83 -19.69 19.78
N LEU A 5 16.49 -19.15 18.61
CA LEU A 5 15.15 -18.67 18.31
C LEU A 5 14.21 -19.88 18.10
N PRO A 6 12.97 -19.83 18.60
CA PRO A 6 11.96 -20.82 18.22
C PRO A 6 11.78 -20.83 16.68
N GLU A 7 11.59 -22.01 16.09
CA GLU A 7 11.48 -22.20 14.63
C GLU A 7 10.23 -21.50 14.08
N LEU A 8 10.38 -20.23 13.69
CA LEU A 8 9.36 -19.47 12.98
C LEU A 8 8.99 -20.20 11.68
N PRO A 9 7.71 -20.28 11.29
CA PRO A 9 7.30 -20.83 9.99
C PRO A 9 8.08 -20.27 8.80
N THR A 10 8.46 -18.99 8.84
CA THR A 10 9.29 -18.35 7.79
C THR A 10 10.74 -18.89 7.69
N GLU A 11 11.26 -19.51 8.75
CA GLU A 11 12.61 -20.06 8.84
C GLU A 11 12.65 -21.59 8.73
N GLN A 12 11.49 -22.24 8.67
CA GLN A 12 11.40 -23.70 8.58
C GLN A 12 11.82 -24.21 7.20
N SER A 13 12.45 -25.38 7.18
CA SER A 13 12.70 -26.12 5.95
C SER A 13 11.47 -26.94 5.56
N ASP A 14 11.24 -27.09 4.26
CA ASP A 14 10.18 -27.94 3.72
C ASP A 14 10.79 -29.16 2.99
N PRO A 15 10.43 -30.40 3.36
CA PRO A 15 10.91 -31.59 2.67
C PRO A 15 10.64 -31.58 1.16
N ARG A 16 9.57 -30.92 0.71
CA ARG A 16 9.23 -30.77 -0.71
C ARG A 16 10.31 -30.04 -1.51
N TYR A 17 11.12 -29.21 -0.85
CA TYR A 17 12.14 -28.37 -1.48
C TYR A 17 13.58 -28.82 -1.15
N SER A 18 13.74 -29.90 -0.39
CA SER A 18 15.03 -30.34 0.18
C SER A 18 16.12 -30.68 -0.85
N GLN A 19 15.75 -30.93 -2.12
CA GLN A 19 16.67 -31.25 -3.21
C GLN A 19 16.55 -30.26 -4.38
N ILE A 20 16.07 -29.03 -4.13
CA ILE A 20 15.83 -28.02 -5.16
C ILE A 20 17.10 -27.70 -5.99
N ASP A 21 18.28 -27.84 -5.40
CA ASP A 21 19.59 -27.63 -6.04
C ASP A 21 19.97 -28.74 -7.06
N GLN A 22 19.29 -29.88 -7.00
CA GLN A 22 19.53 -31.05 -7.88
C GLN A 22 18.53 -31.15 -9.02
N LEU A 23 17.47 -30.33 -9.01
CA LEU A 23 16.43 -30.35 -10.03
C LEU A 23 16.89 -29.66 -11.32
N PRO A 24 16.44 -30.15 -12.50
CA PRO A 24 16.57 -29.38 -13.74
C PRO A 24 15.91 -28.01 -13.62
N THR A 25 16.46 -26.99 -14.28
CA THR A 25 15.95 -25.61 -14.19
C THR A 25 14.44 -25.48 -14.44
N GLY A 26 13.89 -26.24 -15.40
CA GLY A 26 12.45 -26.23 -15.68
C GLY A 26 11.59 -26.71 -14.50
N GLU A 27 12.05 -27.70 -13.76
CA GLU A 27 11.38 -28.20 -12.56
C GLU A 27 11.51 -27.21 -11.40
N ILE A 28 12.66 -26.53 -11.25
CA ILE A 28 12.82 -25.46 -10.25
C ILE A 28 11.80 -24.33 -10.50
N VAL A 29 11.66 -23.88 -11.75
CA VAL A 29 10.70 -22.81 -12.12
C VAL A 29 9.26 -23.24 -11.83
N LYS A 30 8.90 -24.47 -12.19
CA LYS A 30 7.57 -25.03 -11.93
C LYS A 30 7.28 -25.13 -10.43
N LEU A 31 8.24 -25.63 -9.65
CA LEU A 31 8.13 -25.76 -8.20
C LEU A 31 7.95 -24.40 -7.51
N MET A 32 8.66 -23.36 -7.97
CA MET A 32 8.47 -21.98 -7.50
C MET A 32 7.05 -21.48 -7.80
N ASN A 33 6.56 -21.68 -9.02
CA ASN A 33 5.21 -21.25 -9.41
C ASN A 33 4.10 -21.98 -8.60
N GLU A 34 4.27 -23.28 -8.36
CA GLU A 34 3.36 -24.06 -7.53
C GLU A 34 3.34 -23.56 -6.08
N ALA A 35 4.50 -23.16 -5.54
CA ALA A 35 4.58 -22.54 -4.22
C ALA A 35 3.86 -21.18 -4.19
N ASP A 36 4.07 -20.33 -5.20
CA ASP A 36 3.46 -19.00 -5.30
C ASP A 36 1.92 -19.06 -5.41
N ALA A 37 1.37 -20.10 -6.03
CA ALA A 37 -0.07 -20.30 -6.16
C ALA A 37 -0.82 -20.38 -4.81
N SER A 38 -0.12 -20.69 -3.72
CA SER A 38 -0.68 -20.71 -2.37
C SER A 38 -0.88 -19.31 -1.76
N VAL A 39 -0.17 -18.30 -2.26
CA VAL A 39 -0.11 -16.96 -1.63
C VAL A 39 -1.47 -16.24 -1.65
N PRO A 40 -2.22 -16.18 -2.77
CA PRO A 40 -3.54 -15.55 -2.77
C PRO A 40 -4.52 -16.20 -1.79
N ALA A 41 -4.45 -17.52 -1.59
CA ALA A 41 -5.29 -18.22 -0.64
C ALA A 41 -4.94 -17.85 0.82
N ALA A 42 -3.65 -17.71 1.14
CA ALA A 42 -3.22 -17.21 2.45
C ALA A 42 -3.71 -15.77 2.70
N VAL A 43 -3.62 -14.88 1.69
CA VAL A 43 -4.15 -13.52 1.79
C VAL A 43 -5.67 -13.52 1.98
N ALA A 44 -6.39 -14.43 1.31
CA ALA A 44 -7.84 -14.54 1.45
C ALA A 44 -8.29 -14.81 2.89
N LEU A 45 -7.51 -15.59 3.65
CA LEU A 45 -7.79 -15.86 5.08
C LEU A 45 -7.63 -14.61 5.95
N ALA A 46 -6.75 -13.67 5.56
CA ALA A 46 -6.49 -12.43 6.29
C ALA A 46 -7.44 -11.27 5.90
N VAL A 47 -8.33 -11.46 4.92
CA VAL A 47 -9.24 -10.40 4.41
C VAL A 47 -10.02 -9.68 5.52
N PRO A 48 -10.57 -10.35 6.56
CA PRO A 48 -11.26 -9.64 7.64
C PRO A 48 -10.35 -8.66 8.40
N ALA A 49 -9.11 -9.06 8.71
CA ALA A 49 -8.14 -8.20 9.39
C ALA A 49 -7.69 -7.03 8.49
N ILE A 50 -7.43 -7.33 7.20
CA ILE A 50 -7.08 -6.33 6.19
C ILE A 50 -8.22 -5.29 6.07
N THR A 51 -9.46 -5.73 6.06
CA THR A 51 -10.63 -4.85 5.96
C THR A 51 -10.72 -3.92 7.17
N GLY A 52 -10.62 -4.46 8.39
CA GLY A 52 -10.66 -3.65 9.61
C GLY A 52 -9.55 -2.59 9.66
N ALA A 53 -8.32 -2.96 9.25
CA ALA A 53 -7.22 -2.00 9.16
C ALA A 53 -7.49 -0.89 8.14
N ILE A 54 -8.00 -1.24 6.95
CA ILE A 54 -8.30 -0.28 5.88
C ILE A 54 -9.41 0.69 6.29
N GLU A 55 -10.45 0.20 6.97
CA GLU A 55 -11.53 1.07 7.45
C GLU A 55 -11.02 2.12 8.44
N ALA A 56 -10.15 1.71 9.37
CA ALA A 56 -9.53 2.62 10.32
C ALA A 56 -8.57 3.62 9.65
N ILE A 57 -7.74 3.15 8.70
CA ILE A 57 -6.85 4.01 7.90
C ILE A 57 -7.66 5.04 7.11
N ALA A 58 -8.67 4.61 6.34
CA ALA A 58 -9.49 5.49 5.53
C ALA A 58 -10.24 6.52 6.38
N ALA A 59 -10.74 6.14 7.55
CA ALA A 59 -11.40 7.05 8.49
C ALA A 59 -10.47 8.17 8.98
N ARG A 60 -9.18 7.88 9.16
CA ARG A 60 -8.17 8.88 9.52
C ARG A 60 -7.73 9.75 8.34
N MET A 61 -7.54 9.15 7.17
CA MET A 61 -7.19 9.90 5.95
C MET A 61 -8.30 10.88 5.53
N LEU A 62 -9.58 10.53 5.73
CA LEU A 62 -10.71 11.44 5.52
C LEU A 62 -10.66 12.70 6.43
N LYS A 63 -9.91 12.64 7.53
CA LYS A 63 -9.68 13.77 8.45
C LYS A 63 -8.36 14.51 8.17
N GLY A 64 -7.67 14.16 7.08
CA GLY A 64 -6.39 14.75 6.68
C GLY A 64 -5.15 14.01 7.18
N GLY A 65 -5.29 12.80 7.71
CA GLY A 65 -4.17 11.96 8.13
C GLY A 65 -3.35 11.35 6.99
N ARG A 66 -2.08 11.04 7.24
CA ARG A 66 -1.20 10.34 6.28
C ARG A 66 -1.18 8.84 6.53
N LEU A 67 -0.77 8.08 5.51
CA LEU A 67 -0.46 6.65 5.59
C LEU A 67 1.06 6.46 5.49
N LEU A 68 1.66 5.86 6.51
CA LEU A 68 3.11 5.68 6.61
C LEU A 68 3.42 4.19 6.71
N TYR A 69 4.15 3.64 5.74
CA TYR A 69 4.69 2.30 5.81
C TYR A 69 6.08 2.32 6.43
N VAL A 70 6.42 1.34 7.26
CA VAL A 70 7.77 1.20 7.83
C VAL A 70 8.24 -0.26 7.77
N GLY A 71 9.45 -0.48 7.26
CA GLY A 71 9.99 -1.83 7.10
C GLY A 71 11.51 -1.86 6.91
N ALA A 72 12.08 -3.06 6.89
CA ALA A 72 13.49 -3.30 6.56
C ALA A 72 13.61 -4.22 5.34
N GLY A 73 14.78 -4.19 4.67
CA GLY A 73 15.08 -5.09 3.56
C GLY A 73 13.98 -5.11 2.48
N THR A 74 13.53 -6.31 2.09
CA THR A 74 12.47 -6.46 1.09
C THR A 74 11.15 -5.82 1.52
N SER A 75 10.76 -5.97 2.78
CA SER A 75 9.51 -5.40 3.30
C SER A 75 9.51 -3.86 3.20
N GLY A 76 10.62 -3.21 3.57
CA GLY A 76 10.78 -1.77 3.41
C GLY A 76 10.78 -1.32 1.93
N ARG A 77 11.38 -2.10 1.03
CA ARG A 77 11.35 -1.80 -0.41
C ARG A 77 9.95 -1.91 -1.02
N LEU A 78 9.18 -2.92 -0.62
CA LEU A 78 7.78 -3.08 -1.06
C LEU A 78 6.89 -1.97 -0.51
N ALA A 79 7.10 -1.56 0.73
CA ALA A 79 6.45 -0.38 1.32
C ALA A 79 6.72 0.90 0.51
N VAL A 80 7.97 1.14 0.14
CA VAL A 80 8.34 2.30 -0.70
C VAL A 80 7.77 2.18 -2.12
N LEU A 81 7.75 0.97 -2.69
CA LEU A 81 7.14 0.71 -4.00
C LEU A 81 5.66 1.12 -4.01
N ASP A 82 4.86 0.60 -3.08
CA ASP A 82 3.43 0.91 -3.00
C ASP A 82 3.15 2.41 -2.79
N ALA A 83 3.92 3.05 -1.89
CA ALA A 83 3.83 4.49 -1.67
C ALA A 83 4.15 5.30 -2.95
N SER A 84 5.19 4.92 -3.70
CA SER A 84 5.61 5.61 -4.91
C SER A 84 4.59 5.53 -6.06
N GLU A 85 3.74 4.51 -6.05
CA GLU A 85 2.68 4.32 -7.06
C GLU A 85 1.42 5.13 -6.75
N CYS A 86 1.25 5.65 -5.52
CA CYS A 86 0.06 6.41 -5.13
C CYS A 86 -0.10 7.75 -5.88
N PRO A 87 0.95 8.60 -6.03
CA PRO A 87 0.82 9.86 -6.77
C PRO A 87 0.41 9.71 -8.24
N PRO A 88 1.06 8.87 -9.08
CA PRO A 88 0.66 8.74 -10.48
C PRO A 88 -0.69 8.04 -10.67
N THR A 89 -1.09 7.15 -9.75
CA THR A 89 -2.32 6.36 -9.85
C THR A 89 -3.56 7.13 -9.39
N PHE A 90 -3.45 7.84 -8.26
CA PHE A 90 -4.57 8.47 -7.57
C PHE A 90 -4.46 10.01 -7.47
N GLY A 91 -3.47 10.62 -8.11
CA GLY A 91 -3.25 12.08 -8.10
C GLY A 91 -3.01 12.61 -6.70
N THR A 92 -2.36 11.82 -5.86
CA THR A 92 -2.10 12.17 -4.48
C THR A 92 -0.82 12.98 -4.35
N ASP A 93 -0.76 13.82 -3.31
CA ASP A 93 0.49 14.40 -2.88
C ASP A 93 1.44 13.28 -2.41
N PRO A 94 2.73 13.29 -2.79
CA PRO A 94 3.71 12.30 -2.32
C PRO A 94 3.82 12.16 -0.80
N GLU A 95 3.45 13.20 -0.03
CA GLU A 95 3.45 13.15 1.43
C GLU A 95 2.26 12.39 2.03
N LEU A 96 1.20 12.15 1.25
CA LEU A 96 -0.01 11.46 1.74
C LEU A 96 0.25 9.98 2.05
N VAL A 97 1.08 9.32 1.23
CA VAL A 97 1.49 7.93 1.42
C VAL A 97 3.01 7.84 1.31
N GLN A 98 3.68 7.45 2.38
CA GLN A 98 5.15 7.42 2.43
C GLN A 98 5.66 6.05 2.88
N GLY A 99 6.82 5.64 2.35
CA GLY A 99 7.54 4.45 2.77
C GLY A 99 8.84 4.80 3.49
N VAL A 100 9.02 4.25 4.68
CA VAL A 100 10.23 4.37 5.50
C VAL A 100 10.95 3.02 5.49
N ILE A 101 12.22 3.04 5.10
CA ILE A 101 13.08 1.85 5.05
C ILE A 101 14.26 1.99 6.03
N ALA A 102 14.50 0.93 6.81
CA ALA A 102 15.68 0.82 7.65
C ALA A 102 16.97 1.02 6.83
N GLY A 103 17.86 1.89 7.30
CA GLY A 103 19.08 2.28 6.57
C GLY A 103 18.87 3.39 5.53
N GLY A 104 17.65 3.93 5.40
CA GLY A 104 17.36 5.10 4.57
C GLY A 104 17.43 4.82 3.06
N PRO A 105 17.51 5.88 2.22
CA PRO A 105 17.44 5.74 0.76
C PRO A 105 18.48 4.80 0.14
N ASP A 106 19.66 4.67 0.75
CA ASP A 106 20.70 3.74 0.30
C ASP A 106 20.23 2.28 0.36
N ALA A 107 19.36 1.93 1.31
CA ALA A 107 18.80 0.59 1.48
C ALA A 107 17.84 0.19 0.33
N LEU A 108 17.40 1.14 -0.50
CA LEU A 108 16.56 0.85 -1.66
C LEU A 108 17.29 0.03 -2.72
N THR A 109 18.58 0.31 -2.92
CA THR A 109 19.39 -0.32 -3.97
C THR A 109 20.47 -1.24 -3.44
N ARG A 110 20.77 -1.17 -2.14
CA ARG A 110 21.80 -1.97 -1.46
C ARG A 110 21.26 -2.53 -0.15
N SER A 111 21.87 -3.60 0.36
CA SER A 111 21.60 -4.04 1.73
C SER A 111 22.48 -3.25 2.69
N VAL A 112 21.89 -2.81 3.81
CA VAL A 112 22.61 -2.11 4.89
C VAL A 112 22.61 -3.03 6.10
N GLU A 113 23.80 -3.51 6.47
CA GLU A 113 23.98 -4.46 7.57
C GLU A 113 23.60 -3.83 8.91
N GLY A 114 22.89 -4.57 9.76
CA GLY A 114 22.46 -4.14 11.10
C GLY A 114 21.34 -3.11 11.15
N ALA A 115 20.90 -2.55 10.01
CA ALA A 115 19.86 -1.52 10.00
C ALA A 115 18.50 -2.03 10.52
N GLU A 116 18.19 -3.32 10.32
CA GLU A 116 16.96 -3.94 10.82
C GLU A 116 16.96 -4.09 12.34
N ASP A 117 18.13 -4.18 12.97
CA ASP A 117 18.32 -4.48 14.39
C ASP A 117 18.29 -3.24 15.28
N ASP A 118 18.13 -2.04 14.70
CA ASP A 118 18.14 -0.76 15.42
C ASP A 118 16.73 -0.23 15.69
N ALA A 119 16.19 -0.54 16.88
CA ALA A 119 14.88 -0.07 17.31
C ALA A 119 14.80 1.46 17.50
N GLU A 120 15.89 2.07 17.99
CA GLU A 120 15.94 3.53 18.23
C GLU A 120 15.93 4.28 16.90
N ALA A 121 16.60 3.77 15.86
CA ALA A 121 16.52 4.32 14.52
C ALA A 121 15.10 4.26 13.95
N GLY A 122 14.35 3.20 14.23
CA GLY A 122 12.94 3.07 13.85
C GLY A 122 12.06 4.13 14.50
N ALA A 123 12.22 4.31 15.81
CA ALA A 123 11.52 5.35 16.57
C ALA A 123 11.91 6.76 16.07
N ALA A 124 13.21 7.02 15.89
CA ALA A 124 13.71 8.30 15.39
C ALA A 124 13.19 8.63 13.98
N ALA A 125 13.06 7.64 13.10
CA ALA A 125 12.53 7.83 11.76
C ALA A 125 11.07 8.33 11.79
N LEU A 126 10.22 7.78 12.66
CA LEU A 126 8.84 8.27 12.79
C LEU A 126 8.77 9.61 13.53
N ALA A 127 9.63 9.82 14.53
CA ALA A 127 9.72 11.10 15.20
C ALA A 127 10.10 12.23 14.22
N GLY A 128 10.99 11.95 13.28
CA GLY A 128 11.43 12.89 12.23
C GLY A 128 10.35 13.23 11.19
N LEU A 129 9.34 12.38 11.03
CA LEU A 129 8.17 12.64 10.16
C LEU A 129 7.04 13.38 10.86
N ASP A 130 7.24 13.74 12.13
CA ASP A 130 6.25 14.34 13.02
C ASP A 130 4.91 13.58 13.00
N VAL A 131 4.99 12.26 13.21
CA VAL A 131 3.80 11.40 13.28
C VAL A 131 2.87 11.89 14.39
N GLY A 132 1.56 11.88 14.13
CA GLY A 132 0.55 12.35 15.07
C GLY A 132 -0.77 11.57 15.07
N PRO A 133 -1.78 12.04 15.84
CA PRO A 133 -3.01 11.30 16.09
C PRO A 133 -3.95 11.13 14.89
N LEU A 134 -3.65 11.73 13.75
CA LEU A 134 -4.36 11.48 12.50
C LEU A 134 -3.60 10.54 11.58
N ASP A 135 -2.32 10.28 11.81
CA ASP A 135 -1.57 9.38 10.95
C ASP A 135 -1.89 7.91 11.25
N SER A 136 -1.64 7.09 10.24
CA SER A 136 -1.67 5.63 10.34
C SER A 136 -0.30 5.08 9.96
N VAL A 137 0.27 4.23 10.82
CA VAL A 137 1.57 3.61 10.63
C VAL A 137 1.39 2.11 10.48
N VAL A 138 1.87 1.58 9.36
CA VAL A 138 1.83 0.16 9.02
C VAL A 138 3.25 -0.41 9.07
N GLY A 139 3.53 -1.19 10.10
CA GLY A 139 4.80 -1.91 10.27
C GLY A 139 4.81 -3.20 9.46
N VAL A 140 5.79 -3.36 8.57
CA VAL A 140 5.90 -4.50 7.65
C VAL A 140 7.16 -5.31 7.95
N SER A 141 6.99 -6.56 8.37
CA SER A 141 8.11 -7.48 8.61
C SER A 141 7.65 -8.92 8.42
N ALA A 142 8.29 -9.67 7.50
CA ALA A 142 7.91 -11.06 7.25
C ALA A 142 8.06 -11.92 8.51
N SER A 143 9.20 -11.76 9.22
CA SER A 143 9.47 -12.46 10.48
C SER A 143 8.58 -11.97 11.61
N GLY A 144 8.12 -10.71 11.55
CA GLY A 144 7.31 -10.08 12.58
C GLY A 144 8.08 -9.73 13.87
N ARG A 145 9.41 -9.68 13.81
CA ARG A 145 10.28 -9.40 14.97
C ARG A 145 11.34 -8.33 14.75
N ALA A 146 11.39 -7.71 13.58
CA ALA A 146 12.39 -6.70 13.21
C ALA A 146 12.42 -5.55 14.23
N PRO A 147 13.53 -5.35 14.99
CA PRO A 147 13.62 -4.32 16.02
C PRO A 147 13.33 -2.91 15.51
N PHE A 148 13.82 -2.54 14.32
CA PHE A 148 13.53 -1.26 13.67
C PHE A 148 12.02 -1.01 13.51
N VAL A 149 11.28 -2.04 13.07
CA VAL A 149 9.82 -1.93 12.85
C VAL A 149 9.06 -1.88 14.18
N LEU A 150 9.50 -2.65 15.17
CA LEU A 150 8.94 -2.62 16.53
C LEU A 150 9.12 -1.24 17.19
N GLY A 151 10.32 -0.66 17.09
CA GLY A 151 10.61 0.68 17.60
C GLY A 151 9.77 1.76 16.92
N ALA A 152 9.58 1.65 15.59
CA ALA A 152 8.70 2.55 14.85
C ALA A 152 7.23 2.47 15.32
N LEU A 153 6.67 1.26 15.49
CA LEU A 153 5.30 1.10 15.99
C LEU A 153 5.14 1.57 17.45
N ALA A 154 6.15 1.37 18.29
CA ALA A 154 6.15 1.88 19.66
C ALA A 154 6.08 3.41 19.68
N GLU A 155 6.87 4.08 18.83
CA GLU A 155 6.83 5.53 18.70
C GLU A 155 5.50 6.03 18.13
N ALA A 156 4.94 5.36 17.12
CA ALA A 156 3.63 5.66 16.57
C ALA A 156 2.53 5.60 17.64
N THR A 157 2.55 4.55 18.46
CA THR A 157 1.63 4.36 19.59
C THR A 157 1.77 5.49 20.61
N ARG A 158 3.00 5.83 20.99
CA ARG A 158 3.29 6.94 21.92
C ARG A 158 2.75 8.28 21.41
N ARG A 159 2.72 8.47 20.09
CA ARG A 159 2.17 9.65 19.40
C ARG A 159 0.68 9.56 19.06
N ALA A 160 0.00 8.51 19.52
CA ALA A 160 -1.41 8.23 19.27
C ALA A 160 -1.79 8.04 17.77
N ALA A 161 -0.81 7.75 16.92
CA ALA A 161 -1.09 7.28 15.57
C ALA A 161 -1.74 5.89 15.59
N LEU A 162 -2.50 5.57 14.55
CA LEU A 162 -3.05 4.23 14.37
C LEU A 162 -1.90 3.28 14.06
N THR A 163 -1.83 2.13 14.72
CA THR A 163 -0.81 1.13 14.44
C THR A 163 -1.42 -0.10 13.79
N VAL A 164 -0.84 -0.48 12.66
CA VAL A 164 -1.16 -1.69 11.92
C VAL A 164 0.12 -2.50 11.78
N SER A 165 0.04 -3.82 11.90
CA SER A 165 1.18 -4.70 11.59
C SER A 165 0.86 -5.61 10.42
N LEU A 166 1.90 -5.99 9.67
CA LEU A 166 1.84 -6.99 8.61
C LEU A 166 2.99 -7.98 8.77
N SER A 167 2.64 -9.21 9.17
CA SER A 167 3.57 -10.33 9.38
C SER A 167 3.19 -11.56 8.54
N CYS A 168 4.16 -12.46 8.35
CA CYS A 168 3.94 -13.77 7.73
C CYS A 168 4.08 -14.94 8.73
N ASN A 169 4.13 -14.64 10.03
CA ASN A 169 4.07 -15.60 11.12
C ASN A 169 2.84 -15.34 12.00
N ASP A 170 2.28 -16.41 12.55
CA ASP A 170 1.21 -16.37 13.54
C ASP A 170 1.76 -15.95 14.91
N GLY A 171 1.00 -15.15 15.65
CA GLY A 171 1.36 -14.69 16.99
C GLY A 171 2.66 -13.88 17.05
N ALA A 172 2.96 -13.12 16.00
CA ALA A 172 4.23 -12.40 15.92
C ALA A 172 4.34 -11.27 16.97
N PRO A 173 5.56 -10.95 17.47
CA PRO A 173 5.77 -9.79 18.36
C PRO A 173 5.22 -8.48 17.79
N LEU A 174 5.35 -8.28 16.47
CA LEU A 174 4.82 -7.11 15.78
C LEU A 174 3.28 -7.07 15.81
N SER A 175 2.61 -8.21 15.81
CA SER A 175 1.15 -8.31 15.92
C SER A 175 0.64 -7.90 17.30
N ALA A 176 1.36 -8.27 18.36
CA ALA A 176 1.04 -7.82 19.71
C ALA A 176 1.28 -6.31 19.94
N ALA A 177 2.11 -5.68 19.10
CA ALA A 177 2.47 -4.27 19.20
C ALA A 177 1.54 -3.32 18.41
N ALA A 178 0.55 -3.85 17.68
CA ALA A 178 -0.34 -3.07 16.82
C ALA A 178 -1.81 -3.15 17.24
N GLU A 179 -2.57 -2.07 17.02
CA GLU A 179 -4.03 -2.04 17.20
C GLU A 179 -4.74 -2.94 16.18
N HIS A 180 -4.26 -2.96 14.94
CA HIS A 180 -4.78 -3.81 13.87
C HIS A 180 -3.70 -4.77 13.34
N PRO A 181 -3.60 -5.99 13.88
CA PRO A 181 -2.66 -6.98 13.36
C PRO A 181 -3.17 -7.64 12.07
N ILE A 182 -2.29 -7.81 11.09
CA ILE A 182 -2.52 -8.59 9.87
C ILE A 182 -1.43 -9.67 9.78
N GLU A 183 -1.86 -10.94 9.84
CA GLU A 183 -0.97 -12.09 9.73
C GLU A 183 -1.33 -12.91 8.49
N VAL A 184 -0.38 -13.05 7.58
CA VAL A 184 -0.53 -13.81 6.32
C VAL A 184 0.46 -14.96 6.31
N VAL A 185 0.06 -16.10 6.90
CA VAL A 185 0.91 -17.28 7.02
C VAL A 185 1.01 -17.99 5.67
N VAL A 186 2.14 -17.79 4.98
CA VAL A 186 2.43 -18.40 3.66
C VAL A 186 3.19 -19.73 3.75
N GLY A 187 3.59 -20.14 4.96
CA GLY A 187 4.41 -21.32 5.22
C GLY A 187 5.86 -21.22 4.72
N PRO A 188 6.63 -22.32 4.79
CA PRO A 188 8.04 -22.36 4.41
C PRO A 188 8.32 -21.90 2.99
N GLU A 189 9.45 -21.21 2.79
CA GLU A 189 9.90 -20.75 1.48
C GLU A 189 10.60 -21.87 0.69
N VAL A 190 10.60 -21.76 -0.65
CA VAL A 190 11.32 -22.70 -1.55
C VAL A 190 12.83 -22.71 -1.33
N VAL A 191 13.36 -21.60 -0.81
CA VAL A 191 14.70 -21.50 -0.25
C VAL A 191 14.51 -21.05 1.19
N THR A 192 14.91 -21.89 2.15
CA THR A 192 14.72 -21.65 3.59
C THR A 192 15.16 -20.24 4.00
N GLY A 193 14.29 -19.52 4.70
CA GLY A 193 14.53 -18.15 5.16
C GLY A 193 14.46 -17.06 4.09
N SER A 194 14.32 -17.40 2.80
CA SER A 194 14.27 -16.42 1.71
C SER A 194 12.88 -15.77 1.57
N THR A 195 12.45 -15.05 2.62
CA THR A 195 11.15 -14.38 2.74
C THR A 195 10.89 -13.28 1.70
N ARG A 196 11.88 -12.94 0.86
CA ARG A 196 11.67 -12.09 -0.32
C ARG A 196 10.75 -12.72 -1.38
N LEU A 197 10.40 -14.00 -1.23
CA LEU A 197 9.60 -14.79 -2.15
C LEU A 197 8.11 -14.74 -1.79
N LYS A 198 7.52 -15.81 -1.23
CA LYS A 198 6.08 -15.84 -0.96
C LYS A 198 5.66 -14.80 0.06
N ALA A 199 6.43 -14.61 1.13
CA ALA A 199 6.12 -13.60 2.14
C ALA A 199 6.18 -12.18 1.54
N GLY A 200 7.18 -11.88 0.72
CA GLY A 200 7.25 -10.62 -0.04
C GLY A 200 6.08 -10.45 -1.00
N THR A 201 5.67 -11.50 -1.71
CA THR A 201 4.49 -11.48 -2.58
C THR A 201 3.21 -11.19 -1.79
N ALA A 202 3.00 -11.87 -0.65
CA ALA A 202 1.88 -11.61 0.25
C ALA A 202 1.86 -10.16 0.72
N GLN A 203 3.02 -9.64 1.15
CA GLN A 203 3.17 -8.25 1.57
C GLN A 203 2.78 -7.27 0.47
N LYS A 204 3.25 -7.49 -0.76
CA LYS A 204 2.86 -6.67 -1.91
C LYS A 204 1.34 -6.66 -2.11
N LEU A 205 0.71 -7.84 -2.08
CA LEU A 205 -0.74 -7.96 -2.28
C LEU A 205 -1.52 -7.19 -1.21
N VAL A 206 -1.13 -7.32 0.06
CA VAL A 206 -1.78 -6.62 1.17
C VAL A 206 -1.55 -5.11 1.09
N LEU A 207 -0.32 -4.65 0.83
CA LEU A 207 -0.02 -3.22 0.67
C LEU A 207 -0.85 -2.60 -0.46
N ASN A 208 -0.94 -3.28 -1.62
CA ASN A 208 -1.79 -2.83 -2.72
C ASN A 208 -3.27 -2.79 -2.35
N MET A 209 -3.76 -3.73 -1.53
CA MET A 209 -5.14 -3.65 -1.00
C MET A 209 -5.30 -2.43 -0.09
N ILE A 210 -4.34 -2.18 0.82
CA ILE A 210 -4.38 -1.06 1.75
C ILE A 210 -4.46 0.26 1.01
N SER A 211 -3.51 0.54 0.11
CA SER A 211 -3.47 1.79 -0.65
C SER A 211 -4.67 1.93 -1.57
N THR A 212 -4.95 0.92 -2.40
CA THR A 212 -6.01 1.00 -3.41
C THR A 212 -7.39 1.18 -2.77
N VAL A 213 -7.74 0.36 -1.79
CA VAL A 213 -9.07 0.43 -1.16
C VAL A 213 -9.20 1.72 -0.35
N SER A 214 -8.15 2.18 0.33
CA SER A 214 -8.17 3.50 1.01
C SER A 214 -8.45 4.62 0.01
N MET A 215 -7.81 4.62 -1.15
CA MET A 215 -8.03 5.63 -2.19
C MET A 215 -9.43 5.56 -2.81
N VAL A 216 -9.99 4.35 -2.98
CA VAL A 216 -11.41 4.16 -3.35
C VAL A 216 -12.33 4.76 -2.27
N ARG A 217 -12.03 4.56 -0.98
CA ARG A 217 -12.79 5.14 0.13
C ARG A 217 -12.61 6.66 0.27
N LEU A 218 -11.56 7.23 -0.30
CA LEU A 218 -11.36 8.68 -0.42
C LEU A 218 -11.98 9.26 -1.70
N GLY A 219 -12.73 8.46 -2.48
CA GLY A 219 -13.38 8.91 -3.70
C GLY A 219 -12.42 9.12 -4.87
N ARG A 220 -11.19 8.62 -4.83
CA ARG A 220 -10.18 8.84 -5.87
C ARG A 220 -10.41 8.02 -7.16
N THR A 221 -11.45 7.19 -7.17
CA THR A 221 -11.89 6.41 -8.33
C THR A 221 -13.35 6.71 -8.65
N TYR A 222 -13.77 6.40 -9.88
CA TYR A 222 -15.18 6.36 -10.27
C TYR A 222 -15.46 5.02 -10.94
N GLY A 223 -16.31 4.19 -10.32
CA GLY A 223 -16.37 2.77 -10.67
C GLY A 223 -14.98 2.14 -10.55
N ASN A 224 -14.49 1.56 -11.65
CA ASN A 224 -13.14 0.99 -11.77
C ASN A 224 -12.14 1.91 -12.50
N GLN A 225 -12.48 3.18 -12.71
CA GLN A 225 -11.63 4.15 -13.42
C GLN A 225 -10.78 4.97 -12.44
N MET A 226 -9.50 5.14 -12.76
CA MET A 226 -8.56 6.03 -12.06
C MET A 226 -8.83 7.50 -12.43
N ILE A 227 -9.97 8.03 -11.98
CA ILE A 227 -10.46 9.37 -12.35
C ILE A 227 -9.55 10.50 -11.86
N GLU A 228 -8.77 10.29 -10.79
CA GLU A 228 -7.82 11.26 -10.25
C GLU A 228 -6.38 11.09 -10.78
N MET A 229 -6.16 10.36 -11.88
CA MET A 229 -4.78 10.13 -12.35
C MET A 229 -4.08 11.45 -12.74
N SER A 230 -2.78 11.54 -12.45
CA SER A 230 -1.97 12.70 -12.88
C SER A 230 -1.57 12.57 -14.36
N ALA A 231 -2.08 13.47 -15.22
CA ALA A 231 -1.83 13.44 -16.66
C ALA A 231 -0.45 14.02 -17.07
N MET A 232 0.64 13.44 -16.54
CA MET A 232 2.01 13.95 -16.74
C MET A 232 2.64 13.63 -18.11
N ASN A 233 1.94 12.93 -19.00
CA ASN A 233 2.43 12.59 -20.33
C ASN A 233 1.29 12.45 -21.34
N THR A 234 1.62 12.48 -22.63
CA THR A 234 0.65 12.43 -23.74
C THR A 234 -0.27 11.21 -23.67
N LYS A 235 0.24 10.05 -23.23
CA LYS A 235 -0.56 8.83 -23.05
C LYS A 235 -1.61 9.00 -21.96
N LEU A 236 -1.26 9.60 -20.83
CA LEU A 236 -2.17 9.84 -19.72
C LEU A 236 -3.17 10.96 -20.03
N ALA A 237 -2.77 12.00 -20.76
CA ALA A 237 -3.69 13.01 -21.26
C ALA A 237 -4.78 12.42 -22.19
N GLY A 238 -4.38 11.58 -23.16
CA GLY A 238 -5.34 10.88 -24.02
C GLY A 238 -6.24 9.89 -23.25
N ARG A 239 -5.74 9.32 -22.15
CA ARG A 239 -6.55 8.47 -21.26
C ARG A 239 -7.59 9.29 -20.49
N ALA A 240 -7.23 10.47 -19.99
CA ALA A 240 -8.14 11.37 -19.28
C ALA A 240 -9.29 11.84 -20.20
N VAL A 241 -8.99 12.26 -21.43
CA VAL A 241 -10.03 12.64 -22.42
C VAL A 241 -10.98 11.48 -22.71
N ARG A 242 -10.43 10.27 -22.93
CA ARG A 242 -11.27 9.08 -23.16
C ARG A 242 -12.16 8.80 -21.95
N MET A 243 -11.62 8.89 -20.74
CA MET A 243 -12.37 8.64 -19.52
C MET A 243 -13.52 9.64 -19.32
N VAL A 244 -13.27 10.94 -19.50
CA VAL A 244 -14.32 11.96 -19.42
C VAL A 244 -15.38 11.72 -20.51
N SER A 245 -14.97 11.41 -21.73
CA SER A 245 -15.85 11.07 -22.85
C SER A 245 -16.75 9.86 -22.53
N ASP A 246 -16.16 8.77 -22.03
CA ASP A 246 -16.88 7.53 -21.69
C ASP A 246 -17.86 7.75 -20.53
N ILE A 247 -17.48 8.50 -19.50
CA ILE A 247 -18.32 8.76 -18.32
C ILE A 247 -19.45 9.75 -18.64
N ALA A 248 -19.14 10.81 -19.38
CA ALA A 248 -20.11 11.84 -19.70
C ALA A 248 -20.99 11.49 -20.92
N GLY A 249 -20.63 10.46 -21.69
CA GLY A 249 -21.37 10.06 -22.89
C GLY A 249 -21.26 11.06 -24.05
N VAL A 250 -20.13 11.79 -24.14
CA VAL A 250 -19.90 12.84 -25.15
C VAL A 250 -18.72 12.51 -26.06
N GLY A 251 -18.60 13.22 -27.18
CA GLY A 251 -17.45 13.11 -28.09
C GLY A 251 -16.13 13.56 -27.44
N ARG A 252 -15.01 13.05 -27.98
CA ARG A 252 -13.66 13.34 -27.44
C ARG A 252 -13.28 14.82 -27.48
N GLU A 253 -13.77 15.57 -28.48
CA GLU A 253 -13.51 17.01 -28.59
C GLU A 253 -14.14 17.77 -27.42
N VAL A 254 -15.43 17.54 -27.15
CA VAL A 254 -16.14 18.11 -25.99
C VAL A 254 -15.47 17.72 -24.67
N ALA A 255 -15.07 16.44 -24.53
CA ALA A 255 -14.37 15.97 -23.35
C ALA A 255 -13.01 16.64 -23.15
N ALA A 256 -12.27 16.91 -24.24
CA ALA A 256 -10.98 17.59 -24.17
C ALA A 256 -11.12 19.06 -23.79
N GLU A 257 -12.10 19.77 -24.35
CA GLU A 257 -12.41 21.15 -24.01
C GLU A 257 -12.83 21.29 -22.54
N ALA A 258 -13.72 20.42 -22.06
CA ALA A 258 -14.14 20.41 -20.66
C ALA A 258 -12.99 20.09 -19.71
N LEU A 259 -12.10 19.16 -20.10
CA LEU A 259 -10.93 18.81 -19.30
C LEU A 259 -9.92 19.97 -19.21
N ASP A 260 -9.70 20.70 -20.29
CA ASP A 260 -8.85 21.90 -20.31
C ASP A 260 -9.44 23.01 -19.43
N ALA A 261 -10.74 23.30 -19.58
CA ALA A 261 -11.46 24.27 -18.76
C ALA A 261 -11.50 23.89 -17.27
N ALA A 262 -11.48 22.60 -16.95
CA ALA A 262 -11.38 22.08 -15.59
C ALA A 262 -9.95 22.13 -15.00
N GLY A 263 -8.95 22.53 -15.79
CA GLY A 263 -7.54 22.52 -15.39
C GLY A 263 -6.98 21.10 -15.25
N GLY A 264 -7.44 20.17 -16.09
CA GLY A 264 -7.03 18.76 -16.07
C GLY A 264 -7.78 17.88 -15.07
N GLN A 265 -8.74 18.42 -14.30
CA GLN A 265 -9.48 17.68 -13.28
C GLN A 265 -10.67 16.93 -13.90
N ALA A 266 -10.52 15.62 -14.12
CA ALA A 266 -11.52 14.82 -14.84
C ALA A 266 -12.89 14.77 -14.15
N LYS A 267 -12.95 14.73 -12.81
CA LYS A 267 -14.24 14.79 -12.08
C LYS A 267 -14.98 16.10 -12.34
N VAL A 268 -14.26 17.21 -12.27
CA VAL A 268 -14.81 18.55 -12.52
C VAL A 268 -15.30 18.64 -13.97
N ALA A 269 -14.50 18.17 -14.93
CA ALA A 269 -14.89 18.13 -16.34
C ALA A 269 -16.18 17.32 -16.58
N VAL A 270 -16.32 16.16 -15.92
CA VAL A 270 -17.56 15.36 -15.99
C VAL A 270 -18.76 16.12 -15.44
N LEU A 271 -18.63 16.78 -14.28
CA LEU A 271 -19.71 17.56 -13.69
C LEU A 271 -20.10 18.79 -14.52
N MET A 272 -19.10 19.48 -15.09
CA MET A 272 -19.34 20.58 -16.02
C MET A 272 -20.22 20.14 -17.20
N ILE A 273 -19.92 18.97 -17.79
CA ILE A 273 -20.70 18.43 -18.91
C ILE A 273 -22.11 18.01 -18.45
N GLN A 274 -22.21 17.22 -17.38
CA GLN A 274 -23.47 16.60 -16.97
C GLN A 274 -24.48 17.59 -16.38
N HIS A 275 -24.00 18.63 -15.68
CA HIS A 275 -24.85 19.62 -15.02
C HIS A 275 -24.81 21.00 -15.68
N SER A 276 -24.11 21.15 -16.82
CA SER A 276 -23.94 22.44 -17.51
C SER A 276 -23.40 23.54 -16.59
N LEU A 277 -22.42 23.18 -15.76
CA LEU A 277 -21.78 24.06 -14.79
C LEU A 277 -20.47 24.63 -15.32
N ASP A 278 -20.06 25.78 -14.79
CA ASP A 278 -18.67 26.20 -14.90
C ASP A 278 -17.76 25.39 -13.95
N ALA A 279 -16.45 25.58 -14.09
CA ALA A 279 -15.47 24.83 -13.30
C ALA A 279 -15.51 25.16 -11.80
N GLU A 280 -15.89 26.38 -11.40
CA GLU A 280 -15.98 26.74 -9.97
C GLU A 280 -17.21 26.10 -9.33
N GLN A 281 -18.35 26.17 -10.01
CA GLN A 281 -19.60 25.52 -9.60
C GLN A 281 -19.44 24.00 -9.51
N ALA A 282 -18.80 23.39 -10.49
CA ALA A 282 -18.52 21.95 -10.49
C ALA A 282 -17.59 21.54 -9.32
N ARG A 283 -16.57 22.34 -9.01
CA ARG A 283 -15.72 22.11 -7.82
C ARG A 283 -16.50 22.26 -6.52
N ALA A 284 -17.34 23.28 -6.40
CA ALA A 284 -18.18 23.48 -5.22
C ALA A 284 -19.16 22.31 -5.01
N LEU A 285 -19.77 21.81 -6.09
CA LEU A 285 -20.65 20.64 -6.07
C LEU A 285 -19.90 19.36 -5.67
N LEU A 286 -18.70 19.16 -6.21
CA LEU A 286 -17.87 18.02 -5.86
C LEU A 286 -17.45 18.04 -4.38
N HIS A 287 -17.08 19.23 -3.88
CA HIS A 287 -16.68 19.43 -2.50
C HIS A 287 -17.83 19.18 -1.51
N SER A 288 -19.05 19.64 -1.83
CA SER A 288 -20.23 19.42 -0.99
C SER A 288 -20.62 17.94 -0.87
N HIS A 289 -20.12 17.08 -1.75
CA HIS A 289 -20.30 15.64 -1.76
C HIS A 289 -19.01 14.87 -1.38
N GLY A 290 -18.10 15.50 -0.64
CA GLY A 290 -16.92 14.84 -0.08
C GLY A 290 -15.97 14.29 -1.15
N GLU A 291 -15.81 15.02 -2.25
CA GLU A 291 -14.94 14.66 -3.38
C GLU A 291 -15.34 13.38 -4.13
N ARG A 292 -16.58 12.89 -3.95
CA ARG A 292 -17.09 11.68 -4.60
C ARG A 292 -17.93 12.01 -5.82
N LEU A 293 -17.42 11.65 -7.01
CA LEU A 293 -18.11 11.92 -8.27
C LEU A 293 -19.47 11.21 -8.37
N SER A 294 -19.60 9.97 -7.88
CA SER A 294 -20.88 9.23 -7.89
C SER A 294 -21.99 9.96 -7.14
N ASP A 295 -21.62 10.58 -6.03
CA ASP A 295 -22.56 11.22 -5.12
C ASP A 295 -22.95 12.58 -5.70
N ALA A 296 -21.97 13.32 -6.23
CA ALA A 296 -22.18 14.60 -6.92
C ALA A 296 -23.02 14.49 -8.20
N LEU A 297 -22.96 13.37 -8.92
CA LEU A 297 -23.79 13.12 -10.11
C LEU A 297 -25.24 12.73 -9.77
N SER A 298 -25.49 12.26 -8.55
CA SER A 298 -26.81 11.76 -8.12
C SER A 298 -27.62 12.81 -7.35
N GLY A 299 -26.97 13.87 -6.85
CA GLY A 299 -27.59 14.99 -6.13
C GLY A 299 -28.11 16.07 -7.07
#